data_AF-A0A831SQX9-F1
#
_entry.id   AF-A0A831SQX9-F1
#
_cell.length_a   1.000
_cell.length_b   1.000
_cell.length_c   1.000
_cell.angle_alpha   90.00
_cell.angle_beta   90.00
_cell.angle_gamma   90.00
#
_symmetry.space_group_name_H-M   'P 1'
#
loop_
_entity.id
_entity.type
_entity.pdbx_description
1 polymer ?
#
loop_
_entity_poly.entity_id
_entity_poly.type
_entity_poly.pdbx_seq_one_letter_code
_entity_poly.pdbx_strand_id
1 'polypeptide(L)'
;MGGIIVVADTHFGIKKDNSISMPGYFGDFLRWIKELEEEKEKTVKILDGETPKDKTLIKPDEIIFLGDILELWDSEDEAVNTCVSTLMPTLAEIGAEKIYVLGNHDNILDKALLSQEKEYYPLGKSNLKIVEDVYPSDKKFLPIG
;
A
#
# COMPACT_ATOMS: atom_id res chain seq x y z
N MET A 1 17.30 2.87 -10.73
CA MET A 1 16.50 2.29 -9.63
C MET A 1 15.22 3.07 -9.56
N GLY A 2 14.09 2.36 -9.53
CA GLY A 2 12.78 2.93 -9.30
C GLY A 2 12.66 3.47 -7.88
N GLY A 3 11.63 4.28 -7.65
CA GLY A 3 11.32 4.79 -6.32
C GLY A 3 10.60 3.77 -5.44
N ILE A 4 10.38 4.18 -4.19
CA ILE A 4 9.52 3.48 -3.23
C ILE A 4 8.25 4.31 -3.07
N ILE A 5 7.10 3.65 -3.11
CA ILE A 5 5.82 4.26 -2.75
C ILE A 5 5.42 3.73 -1.38
N VAL A 6 5.04 4.61 -0.47
CA VAL A 6 4.53 4.25 0.86
C VAL A 6 3.09 4.78 0.97
N VAL A 7 2.19 3.88 1.35
CA VAL A 7 0.76 4.15 1.58
C VAL A 7 0.44 3.68 2.99
N ALA A 8 -0.26 4.48 3.77
CA ALA A 8 -0.56 4.18 5.17
C ALA A 8 -1.99 4.65 5.50
N ASP A 9 -2.61 4.00 6.48
CA ASP A 9 -3.74 4.57 7.24
C ASP A 9 -4.93 4.96 6.35
N THR A 10 -5.23 4.14 5.34
CA THR A 10 -6.30 4.42 4.38
C THR A 10 -7.67 3.98 4.86
N HIS A 11 -7.74 3.02 5.79
CA HIS A 11 -8.98 2.47 6.37
C HIS A 11 -10.07 2.19 5.31
N PHE A 12 -9.69 1.62 4.17
CA PHE A 12 -10.64 1.30 3.11
C PHE A 12 -11.65 0.26 3.62
N GLY A 13 -12.93 0.57 3.51
CA GLY A 13 -14.02 -0.24 4.07
C GLY A 13 -14.65 0.35 5.32
N ILE A 14 -14.10 1.45 5.86
CA ILE A 14 -14.74 2.17 6.98
C ILE A 14 -16.06 2.78 6.53
N LYS A 15 -17.08 2.59 7.35
CA LYS A 15 -18.41 3.18 7.16
C LYS A 15 -18.92 3.69 8.50
N LYS A 16 -18.39 4.84 8.91
CA LYS A 16 -18.73 5.49 10.19
C LYS A 16 -19.21 6.91 9.93
N ASP A 17 -20.33 7.30 10.52
CA ASP A 17 -20.83 8.70 10.51
C ASP A 17 -20.87 9.37 9.12
N ASN A 18 -21.41 8.68 8.11
CA ASN A 18 -21.47 9.11 6.69
C ASN A 18 -20.12 9.28 5.97
N SER A 19 -18.99 8.89 6.58
CA SER A 19 -17.75 8.70 5.82
C SER A 19 -17.87 7.42 4.97
N ILE A 20 -17.61 7.55 3.67
CA ILE A 20 -17.58 6.46 2.72
C ILE A 20 -16.17 6.41 2.14
N SER A 21 -15.49 5.28 2.27
CA SER A 21 -14.22 5.06 1.59
C SER A 21 -14.38 5.27 0.09
N MET A 22 -13.42 5.94 -0.54
CA MET A 22 -13.42 6.19 -1.98
C MET A 22 -12.28 5.41 -2.65
N PRO A 23 -12.35 4.06 -2.70
CA PRO A 23 -11.29 3.22 -3.25
C PRO A 23 -11.02 3.51 -4.73
N GLY A 24 -11.97 4.14 -5.44
CA GLY A 24 -11.80 4.57 -6.83
C GLY A 24 -10.60 5.50 -7.03
N TYR A 25 -10.37 6.48 -6.15
CA TYR A 25 -9.23 7.40 -6.30
C TYR A 25 -7.89 6.68 -6.16
N PHE A 26 -7.80 5.74 -5.23
CA PHE A 26 -6.59 4.93 -5.08
C PHE A 26 -6.45 3.90 -6.21
N GLY A 27 -7.56 3.36 -6.70
CA GLY A 27 -7.60 2.54 -7.91
C GLY A 27 -7.08 3.28 -9.15
N ASP A 28 -7.45 4.54 -9.32
CA ASP A 28 -6.94 5.40 -10.40
C ASP A 28 -5.45 5.69 -10.23
N PHE A 29 -4.99 5.91 -9.01
CA PHE A 29 -3.56 6.02 -8.72
C PHE A 29 -2.80 4.74 -9.07
N LEU A 30 -3.30 3.57 -8.69
CA LEU A 30 -2.70 2.27 -9.03
C LEU A 30 -2.69 2.04 -10.54
N ARG A 31 -3.76 2.44 -11.24
CA ARG A 31 -3.83 2.39 -12.71
C ARG A 31 -2.74 3.26 -13.33
N TRP A 32 -2.54 4.47 -12.81
CA TRP A 32 -1.46 5.35 -13.25
C TRP A 32 -0.06 4.74 -13.02
N ILE A 33 0.16 4.04 -11.90
CA ILE A 33 1.41 3.30 -11.67
C ILE A 33 1.61 2.18 -12.71
N LYS A 34 0.54 1.45 -13.04
CA LYS A 34 0.58 0.44 -14.10
C LYS A 34 0.91 1.06 -15.46
N GLU A 35 0.28 2.17 -15.82
CA GLU A 35 0.60 2.90 -17.05
C GLU A 35 2.08 3.34 -17.08
N LEU A 36 2.63 3.79 -15.95
CA LEU A 36 4.04 4.16 -15.84
C LEU A 36 4.99 2.96 -16.05
N GLU A 37 4.59 1.76 -15.66
CA GLU A 37 5.33 0.52 -15.94
C GLU A 37 5.32 0.17 -17.44
N GLU A 38 4.18 0.37 -18.11
CA GLU A 38 4.03 0.11 -19.55
C GLU A 38 4.75 1.16 -20.41
N GLU A 39 4.65 2.45 -20.04
CA GLU A 39 5.33 3.56 -20.70
C GLU A 39 6.86 3.56 -20.47
N LYS A 40 7.34 2.81 -19.46
CA LYS A 40 8.72 2.74 -18.96
C LYS A 40 9.24 4.03 -18.33
N GLU A 41 8.99 5.18 -18.95
CA GLU A 41 9.36 6.49 -18.46
C GLU A 41 8.30 7.55 -18.81
N LYS A 42 8.05 8.48 -17.90
CA LYS A 42 7.11 9.60 -18.08
C LYS A 42 7.73 10.90 -17.59
N THR A 43 7.84 11.90 -18.46
CA THR A 43 8.33 13.22 -18.05
C THR A 43 7.19 14.07 -17.53
N VAL A 44 7.34 14.57 -16.30
CA VAL A 44 6.37 15.45 -15.63
C VAL A 44 7.04 16.75 -15.21
N LYS A 45 6.25 17.82 -15.06
CA LYS A 45 6.71 19.06 -14.46
C LYS A 45 6.43 19.02 -12.96
N ILE A 46 7.47 19.18 -12.15
CA ILE A 46 7.33 19.35 -10.70
C ILE A 46 7.77 20.75 -10.28
N LEU A 47 7.11 21.28 -9.26
CA LEU A 47 7.53 22.52 -8.63
C LEU A 47 8.66 22.21 -7.65
N ASP A 48 9.86 22.70 -7.95
CA ASP A 48 11.05 22.58 -7.11
C ASP A 48 11.59 23.98 -6.83
N GLY A 49 11.05 24.60 -5.77
CA GLY A 49 11.21 26.03 -5.49
C GLY A 49 10.22 26.88 -6.30
N GLU A 50 10.71 27.96 -6.92
CA GLU A 50 9.87 28.92 -7.66
C GLU A 50 9.67 28.57 -9.14
N THR A 51 10.44 27.63 -9.69
CA THR A 51 10.42 27.30 -11.12
C THR A 51 10.04 25.84 -11.34
N PRO A 52 9.08 25.55 -12.25
CA PRO A 52 8.79 24.18 -12.64
C PRO A 52 9.99 23.54 -13.34
N LYS A 53 10.38 22.35 -12.89
CA LYS A 53 11.45 21.54 -13.49
C LYS A 53 10.88 20.25 -14.06
N ASP A 54 11.46 19.81 -15.17
CA ASP A 54 11.13 18.52 -15.72
C ASP A 54 11.79 17.42 -14.88
N LYS A 55 11.01 16.38 -14.57
CA LYS A 55 11.49 15.14 -13.96
C LYS A 55 10.96 13.96 -14.73
N THR A 56 11.83 13.01 -14.97
CA THR A 56 11.48 11.70 -15.51
C THR A 56 11.10 10.79 -14.35
N LEU A 57 9.87 10.30 -14.38
CA LEU A 57 9.38 9.23 -13.52
C LEU A 57 9.57 7.91 -14.24
N ILE A 58 9.90 6.88 -13.48
CA ILE A 58 9.90 5.48 -13.91
C ILE A 58 9.10 4.68 -12.89
N LYS A 59 8.72 3.44 -13.23
CA LYS A 59 7.99 2.56 -12.33
C LYS A 59 8.66 2.47 -10.94
N PRO A 60 7.88 2.31 -9.86
CA PRO A 60 8.44 1.97 -8.56
C PRO A 60 9.07 0.57 -8.60
N ASP A 61 10.04 0.36 -7.72
CA ASP A 61 10.54 -0.97 -7.42
C ASP A 61 9.71 -1.62 -6.29
N GLU A 62 9.21 -0.82 -5.36
CA GLU A 62 8.46 -1.27 -4.18
C GLU A 62 7.21 -0.41 -3.92
N ILE A 63 6.15 -1.06 -3.43
CA ILE A 63 4.97 -0.44 -2.83
C ILE A 63 4.82 -1.00 -1.41
N ILE A 64 4.93 -0.13 -0.43
CA ILE A 64 4.83 -0.45 1.00
C ILE A 64 3.47 0.02 1.50
N PHE A 65 2.69 -0.92 2.01
CA PHE A 65 1.46 -0.73 2.75
C PHE A 65 1.79 -0.73 4.24
N LEU A 66 1.73 0.42 4.87
CA LEU A 66 2.16 0.64 6.25
C LEU A 66 0.93 0.73 7.17
N GLY A 67 0.36 -0.44 7.46
CA GLY A 67 -0.74 -0.62 8.40
C GLY A 67 -2.07 -0.02 7.98
N ASP A 68 -3.14 -0.64 8.47
CA ASP A 68 -4.51 -0.11 8.47
C ASP A 68 -4.98 0.33 7.07
N ILE A 69 -4.61 -0.45 6.05
CA ILE A 69 -5.00 -0.16 4.67
C ILE A 69 -6.48 -0.49 4.47
N LEU A 70 -6.90 -1.66 4.93
CA LEU A 70 -8.30 -2.07 4.98
C LEU A 70 -8.79 -1.90 6.42
N GLU A 71 -9.97 -1.30 6.60
CA GLU A 71 -10.64 -1.36 7.90
C GLU A 71 -11.24 -2.76 8.04
N LEU A 72 -10.62 -3.63 8.83
CA LEU A 72 -11.08 -5.00 9.05
C LEU A 72 -11.68 -5.20 10.45
N TRP A 73 -11.62 -4.18 11.32
CA TRP A 73 -12.05 -4.29 12.71
C TRP A 73 -13.48 -3.77 12.90
N ASP A 74 -13.78 -2.55 12.42
CA ASP A 74 -15.09 -1.88 12.60
C ASP A 74 -15.77 -1.60 11.24
N SER A 75 -15.77 -2.59 10.34
CA SER A 75 -16.33 -2.49 8.99
C SER A 75 -17.48 -3.46 8.71
N GLU A 76 -18.37 -3.10 7.79
CA GLU A 76 -19.28 -4.06 7.13
C GLU A 76 -18.53 -4.85 6.05
N ASP A 77 -18.72 -6.17 5.98
CA ASP A 77 -18.10 -7.06 4.99
C ASP A 77 -18.26 -6.55 3.54
N GLU A 78 -19.42 -5.97 3.20
CA GLU A 78 -19.71 -5.44 1.85
C GLU A 78 -18.79 -4.27 1.48
N ALA A 79 -18.48 -3.38 2.43
CA ALA A 79 -17.63 -2.22 2.20
C ALA A 79 -16.18 -2.63 1.95
N VAL A 80 -15.66 -3.58 2.74
CA VAL A 80 -14.33 -4.18 2.54
C VAL A 80 -14.29 -4.91 1.21
N ASN A 81 -15.27 -5.76 0.92
CA ASN A 81 -15.33 -6.51 -0.34
C ASN A 81 -15.34 -5.59 -1.56
N THR A 82 -16.04 -4.46 -1.49
CA THR A 82 -16.06 -3.44 -2.55
C THR A 82 -14.66 -2.85 -2.76
N CYS A 83 -13.96 -2.49 -1.67
CA CYS A 83 -12.61 -1.94 -1.74
C CYS A 83 -11.63 -2.96 -2.30
N VAL A 84 -11.63 -4.18 -1.78
CA VAL A 84 -10.78 -5.29 -2.24
C VAL A 84 -11.01 -5.57 -3.74
N SER A 85 -12.26 -5.66 -4.17
CA SER A 85 -12.62 -5.91 -5.58
C SER A 85 -12.20 -4.77 -6.52
N THR A 86 -12.12 -3.53 -5.99
CA THR A 86 -11.66 -2.36 -6.75
C THR A 86 -10.14 -2.33 -6.89
N LEU A 87 -9.42 -2.65 -5.80
CA LEU A 87 -7.99 -2.40 -5.70
C LEU A 87 -7.13 -3.61 -6.11
N MET A 88 -7.51 -4.82 -5.68
CA MET A 88 -6.66 -6.01 -5.82
C MET A 88 -6.36 -6.40 -7.27
N PRO A 89 -7.32 -6.34 -8.23
CA PRO A 89 -7.02 -6.68 -9.61
C PRO A 89 -5.91 -5.80 -10.22
N THR A 90 -5.94 -4.49 -9.96
CA THR A 90 -4.92 -3.57 -10.47
C THR A 90 -3.58 -3.76 -9.75
N LEU A 91 -3.60 -4.00 -8.43
CA LEU A 91 -2.38 -4.33 -7.68
C LEU A 91 -1.68 -5.59 -8.21
N ALA A 92 -2.45 -6.61 -8.56
CA ALA A 92 -1.92 -7.85 -9.12
C ALA A 92 -1.23 -7.67 -10.48
N GLU A 93 -1.57 -6.63 -11.22
CA GLU A 93 -1.00 -6.35 -12.54
C GLU A 93 0.27 -5.48 -12.50
N ILE A 94 0.58 -4.88 -11.35
CA ILE A 94 1.80 -4.08 -11.14
C ILE A 94 2.96 -5.04 -10.86
N GLY A 95 4.15 -4.77 -11.40
CA GLY A 95 5.36 -5.59 -11.23
C GLY A 95 6.22 -5.23 -10.02
N ALA A 96 5.98 -4.06 -9.39
CA ALA A 96 6.66 -3.66 -8.15
C ALA A 96 6.41 -4.68 -7.03
N GLU A 97 7.41 -4.90 -6.16
CA GLU A 97 7.25 -5.73 -4.96
C GLU A 97 6.23 -5.07 -4.01
N LYS A 98 5.36 -5.88 -3.40
CA LYS A 98 4.38 -5.38 -2.42
C LYS A 98 4.80 -5.86 -1.05
N ILE A 99 4.88 -4.93 -0.12
CA ILE A 99 5.18 -5.21 1.28
C ILE A 99 4.03 -4.67 2.11
N TYR A 100 3.41 -5.51 2.93
CA TYR A 100 2.34 -5.14 3.83
C TYR A 100 2.80 -5.30 5.25
N VAL A 101 3.05 -4.18 5.92
CA VAL A 101 3.30 -4.12 7.35
C VAL A 101 1.94 -4.05 8.03
N LEU A 102 1.66 -5.00 8.93
CA LEU A 102 0.40 -5.03 9.67
C LEU A 102 0.31 -3.83 10.61
N GLY A 103 -0.87 -3.20 10.66
CA GLY A 103 -1.26 -2.22 11.67
C GLY A 103 -2.17 -2.85 12.73
N ASN A 104 -2.61 -2.05 13.69
CA ASN A 104 -3.40 -2.56 14.80
C ASN A 104 -4.85 -2.93 14.41
N HIS A 105 -5.35 -2.45 13.28
CA HIS A 105 -6.65 -2.86 12.73
C HIS A 105 -6.55 -4.11 11.82
N ASP A 106 -5.34 -4.58 11.54
CA ASP A 106 -5.09 -5.71 10.63
C ASP A 106 -5.00 -7.08 11.37
N ASN A 107 -5.38 -7.15 12.64
CA ASN A 107 -5.24 -8.35 13.50
C ASN A 107 -5.90 -9.63 12.93
N ILE A 108 -6.86 -9.52 12.01
CA ILE A 108 -7.44 -10.66 11.30
C ILE A 108 -6.42 -11.31 10.36
N LEU A 109 -5.47 -10.53 9.83
CA LEU A 109 -4.39 -10.98 8.97
C LEU A 109 -3.23 -11.62 9.75
N ASP A 110 -3.15 -11.45 11.07
CA ASP A 110 -2.23 -12.24 11.91
C ASP A 110 -2.48 -13.74 11.74
N LYS A 111 -3.74 -14.15 11.53
CA LYS A 111 -4.08 -15.54 11.25
C LYS A 111 -3.51 -16.03 9.91
N ALA A 112 -3.34 -15.14 8.93
CA ALA A 112 -2.69 -15.48 7.68
C ALA A 112 -1.22 -15.83 7.91
N LEU A 113 -0.52 -15.06 8.76
CA LEU A 113 0.86 -15.32 9.19
C LEU A 113 0.98 -16.63 9.99
N LEU A 114 0.05 -16.89 10.91
CA LEU A 114 0.05 -18.10 11.74
C LEU A 114 -0.26 -19.39 10.96
N SER A 115 -0.88 -19.28 9.79
CA SER A 115 -1.34 -20.44 9.02
C SER A 115 -0.31 -21.03 8.06
N GLN A 116 0.82 -20.34 7.80
CA GLN A 116 1.82 -20.81 6.83
C GLN A 116 3.25 -20.44 7.26
N GLU A 117 4.21 -21.33 7.04
CA GLU A 117 5.66 -21.04 7.08
C GLU A 117 6.10 -20.06 5.96
N LYS A 118 5.17 -19.34 5.32
CA LYS A 118 5.42 -18.53 4.12
C LYS A 118 5.23 -17.05 4.42
N GLU A 119 6.33 -16.31 4.28
CA GLU A 119 6.41 -14.85 4.37
C GLU A 119 5.83 -14.15 3.11
N TYR A 120 5.56 -14.90 2.04
CA TYR A 120 5.17 -14.39 0.72
C TYR A 120 3.89 -15.06 0.19
N TYR A 121 2.95 -14.22 -0.26
CA TYR A 121 1.66 -14.60 -0.84
C TYR A 121 1.61 -14.22 -2.32
N PRO A 122 1.22 -15.12 -3.24
CA PRO A 122 1.12 -14.78 -4.66
C PRO A 122 0.08 -13.68 -4.92
N LEU A 123 0.47 -12.62 -5.63
CA LEU A 123 -0.42 -11.53 -6.04
C LEU A 123 -0.10 -11.08 -7.48
N GLY A 124 -0.49 -11.93 -8.44
CA GLY A 124 -0.31 -11.65 -9.87
C GLY A 124 1.16 -11.60 -10.29
N LYS A 125 1.62 -10.45 -10.79
CA LYS A 125 2.97 -10.27 -11.34
C LYS A 125 4.09 -10.30 -10.29
N SER A 126 3.78 -10.08 -9.01
CA SER A 126 4.77 -10.20 -7.93
C SER A 126 4.13 -10.79 -6.69
N ASN A 127 4.95 -11.12 -5.69
CA ASN A 127 4.43 -11.54 -4.40
C ASN A 127 4.07 -10.32 -3.52
N LEU A 128 3.15 -10.55 -2.59
CA LEU A 128 2.88 -9.74 -1.42
C LEU A 128 3.64 -10.34 -0.24
N LYS A 129 4.59 -9.59 0.31
CA LYS A 129 5.25 -9.91 1.56
C LYS A 129 4.42 -9.35 2.71
N ILE A 130 4.12 -10.14 3.73
CA ILE A 130 3.48 -9.65 4.96
C ILE A 130 4.53 -9.58 6.07
N VAL A 131 4.57 -8.45 6.76
CA VAL A 131 5.48 -8.16 7.88
C VAL A 131 4.64 -7.86 9.10
N GLU A 132 4.99 -8.45 10.24
CA GLU A 132 4.32 -8.24 11.52
C GLU A 132 4.30 -6.75 11.91
N ASP A 133 3.33 -6.37 12.73
CA ASP A 133 3.30 -5.05 13.37
C ASP A 133 4.54 -4.90 14.27
N VAL A 134 5.31 -3.85 14.05
CA VAL A 134 6.49 -3.53 14.84
C VAL A 134 6.28 -2.19 15.52
N TYR A 135 5.77 -2.23 16.74
CA TYR A 135 5.86 -1.09 17.63
C TYR A 135 7.31 -0.85 18.04
N PRO A 136 7.76 0.41 18.14
CA PRO A 136 8.99 0.74 18.85
C PRO A 136 8.86 0.21 20.28
N SER A 137 9.43 -0.96 20.57
CA SER A 137 9.55 -1.43 21.94
C SER A 137 10.34 -0.37 22.72
N ASP A 138 10.03 -0.16 24.00
CA ASP A 138 10.72 0.74 24.95
C ASP A 138 12.21 0.35 25.20
N LYS A 139 12.95 -0.04 24.18
CA LYS A 139 14.40 0.02 24.15
C LYS A 139 14.76 1.49 24.13
N LYS A 140 14.82 2.04 25.34
CA LYS A 140 15.49 3.29 25.73
C LYS A 140 16.45 3.71 24.64
N PHE A 141 16.18 4.84 23.99
CA PHE A 141 17.16 5.56 23.20
C PHE A 141 18.46 5.60 24.01
N LEU A 142 19.44 4.77 23.63
CA LEU A 142 20.77 4.89 24.20
C LEU A 142 21.25 6.26 23.73
N PRO A 143 21.57 7.19 24.65
CA PRO A 143 22.12 8.47 24.24
C PRO A 143 23.38 8.15 23.44
N ILE A 144 23.44 8.72 22.24
CA ILE A 144 24.63 8.69 21.41
C ILE A 144 25.68 9.47 22.20
N GLY A 145 26.58 8.74 22.85
CA GLY A 145 27.75 9.28 23.54
C GLY A 145 28.86 9.61 22.57
#